data_AF-A0A7S0Q5I5-F1
#
_entry.id   AF-A0A7S0Q5I5-F1
#
_cell.length_a   1.000
_cell.length_b   1.000
_cell.length_c   1.000
_cell.angle_alpha   90.00
_cell.angle_beta   90.00
_cell.angle_gamma   90.00
#
_symmetry.space_group_name_H-M   'P 1'
#
loop_
_entity.id
_entity.type
_entity.pdbx_description
1 polymer ?
#
loop_
_entity_poly.entity_id
_entity_poly.type
_entity_poly.pdbx_seq_one_letter_code
_entity_poly.pdbx_strand_id
1 'polypeptide(L)'
;MCGSMSAMASFDSPPGGPPLSRAMGGSRCAGGGNSSYSCSCCSFSSSSSGDGQRPRVVQYSHSSHGMQRPGEAAVIETHRQYADSRGTEKIGVSRTIGNRGRSIVAERSADGTERRVDNLHNVESGTEFDAQWGGSAAAATVS
;
A
#
# COMPACT_ATOMS: atom_id res chain seq x y z
N MET A 1 9.74 -2.53 14.13
CA MET A 1 9.02 -1.24 13.98
C MET A 1 9.36 -0.72 12.58
N CYS A 2 8.47 -0.92 11.61
CA CYS A 2 8.57 -0.17 10.35
C CYS A 2 7.67 1.04 10.57
N GLY A 3 8.29 2.19 10.80
CA GLY A 3 7.63 3.39 11.30
C GLY A 3 6.52 3.87 10.36
N SER A 4 5.44 4.35 10.95
CA SER A 4 4.57 5.32 10.30
C SER A 4 5.43 6.50 9.86
N MET A 5 5.71 6.60 8.57
CA MET A 5 6.20 7.83 7.96
C MET A 5 5.02 8.48 7.25
N SER A 6 4.33 9.33 8.00
CA SER A 6 3.66 10.48 7.41
C SER A 6 4.74 11.43 6.89
N ALA A 7 4.54 11.87 5.64
CA ALA A 7 5.22 12.97 4.95
C ALA A 7 6.67 12.76 4.45
N MET A 8 6.82 13.07 3.15
CA MET A 8 8.00 13.60 2.44
C MET A 8 9.07 12.60 1.98
N ALA A 9 9.27 12.52 0.65
CA ALA A 9 10.52 12.88 -0.03
C ALA A 9 10.50 12.32 -1.46
N SER A 10 10.73 13.20 -2.43
CA SER A 10 11.25 12.83 -3.75
C SER A 10 12.52 12.00 -3.56
N PHE A 11 12.57 10.77 -4.07
CA PHE A 11 13.74 9.91 -3.91
C PHE A 11 14.53 9.83 -5.21
N ASP A 12 15.43 10.81 -5.33
CA ASP A 12 16.67 10.73 -6.09
C ASP A 12 17.42 9.42 -5.78
N SER A 13 18.01 8.76 -6.78
CA SER A 13 18.83 7.54 -6.66
C SER A 13 20.18 7.78 -7.36
N PRO A 14 21.23 6.94 -7.17
CA PRO A 14 22.03 6.55 -5.97
C PRO A 14 23.56 6.79 -6.22
N PRO A 15 24.51 6.35 -5.35
CA PRO A 15 25.24 5.07 -5.64
C PRO A 15 25.82 4.29 -4.42
N GLY A 16 25.94 2.95 -4.54
CA GLY A 16 27.01 2.16 -3.87
C GLY A 16 26.62 0.98 -2.95
N GLY A 17 26.91 -0.27 -3.40
CA GLY A 17 27.34 -1.40 -2.55
C GLY A 17 26.46 -2.68 -2.43
N PRO A 18 26.98 -3.90 -2.75
CA PRO A 18 26.55 -5.20 -2.20
C PRO A 18 27.55 -5.71 -1.11
N PRO A 19 27.38 -6.86 -0.38
CA PRO A 19 26.47 -7.99 -0.60
C PRO A 19 25.72 -8.59 0.64
N LEU A 20 24.71 -9.43 0.35
CA LEU A 20 24.20 -10.63 1.06
C LEU A 20 24.19 -10.67 2.60
N SER A 21 23.00 -10.65 3.23
CA SER A 21 22.60 -11.64 4.26
C SER A 21 21.17 -11.45 4.78
N ARG A 22 20.46 -12.58 4.90
CA ARG A 22 19.31 -12.90 5.78
C ARG A 22 18.34 -11.76 6.15
N ALA A 23 17.12 -11.84 5.60
CA ALA A 23 15.93 -11.34 6.28
C ALA A 23 14.68 -12.17 5.93
N MET A 24 14.65 -13.43 6.36
CA MET A 24 13.38 -14.12 6.65
C MET A 24 12.85 -13.56 7.98
N GLY A 25 12.10 -12.46 7.91
CA GLY A 25 11.50 -11.80 9.07
C GLY A 25 9.98 -11.78 8.93
N GLY A 26 9.32 -12.79 9.51
CA GLY A 26 7.88 -12.98 9.42
C GLY A 26 7.06 -11.78 9.90
N SER A 27 6.08 -11.41 9.08
CA SER A 27 5.02 -10.46 9.42
C SER A 27 4.19 -11.01 10.58
N ARG A 28 4.38 -10.46 11.79
CA ARG A 28 3.49 -10.70 12.92
C ARG A 28 2.28 -9.77 12.76
N CYS A 29 1.13 -10.35 12.39
CA CYS A 29 -0.15 -9.65 12.51
C CYS A 29 -0.56 -9.70 13.99
N ALA A 30 -0.51 -8.57 14.69
CA ALA A 30 -1.00 -8.46 16.04
C ALA A 30 -2.46 -7.98 15.99
N GLY A 31 -3.39 -8.82 16.44
CA GLY A 31 -4.80 -8.47 16.65
C GLY A 31 -5.20 -8.85 18.06
N GLY A 32 -5.49 -7.87 18.91
CA GLY A 32 -5.98 -8.06 20.27
C GLY A 32 -7.30 -7.31 20.44
N GLY A 33 -8.34 -8.04 20.85
CA GLY A 33 -9.60 -7.60 21.47
C GLY A 33 -10.29 -6.31 20.96
N ASN A 34 -11.49 -6.47 20.39
CA ASN A 34 -12.36 -5.43 19.81
C ASN A 34 -11.81 -4.86 18.50
N SER A 35 -12.15 -5.55 17.41
CA SER A 35 -11.18 -6.02 16.42
C SER A 35 -10.73 -4.95 15.41
N SER A 36 -9.90 -4.02 15.87
CA SER A 36 -8.97 -3.33 14.98
C SER A 36 -7.82 -4.26 14.60
N TYR A 37 -7.35 -4.15 13.36
CA TYR A 37 -6.16 -4.84 12.90
C TYR A 37 -5.30 -3.89 12.07
N SER A 38 -3.99 -4.10 12.17
CA SER A 38 -2.99 -3.48 11.31
C SER A 38 -2.03 -4.57 10.86
N CYS A 39 -1.80 -4.66 9.56
CA CYS A 39 -0.75 -5.50 9.01
C CYS A 39 0.08 -4.68 8.01
N SER A 40 1.39 -4.93 8.02
CA SER A 40 2.29 -4.40 7.02
C SER A 40 3.29 -5.47 6.60
N CYS A 41 3.62 -5.48 5.31
CA CYS A 41 4.68 -6.31 4.77
C CYS A 41 5.42 -5.55 3.66
N CYS A 42 6.71 -5.84 3.55
CA CYS A 42 7.55 -5.39 2.46
C CYS A 42 8.28 -6.61 1.90
N SER A 43 8.51 -6.61 0.60
CA SER A 43 9.19 -7.69 -0.10
C SER A 43 10.09 -7.10 -1.17
N PHE A 44 11.29 -7.64 -1.26
CA PHE A 44 12.30 -7.24 -2.22
C PHE A 44 12.66 -8.48 -3.03
N SER A 45 12.76 -8.33 -4.34
CA SER A 45 13.19 -9.40 -5.22
C SER A 45 14.24 -8.86 -6.19
N SER A 46 15.32 -9.60 -6.37
CA SER A 46 16.35 -9.28 -7.34
C SER A 46 16.59 -10.48 -8.23
N SER A 47 16.70 -10.24 -9.54
CA SER A 47 17.04 -11.26 -10.52
C SER A 47 18.21 -10.78 -11.37
N SER A 48 19.32 -11.51 -11.36
CA SER A 48 20.41 -11.36 -12.31
C SER A 48 20.07 -12.13 -13.59
N SER A 49 20.20 -11.48 -14.76
CA SER A 49 20.17 -12.16 -16.05
C SER A 49 21.61 -12.42 -16.48
N GLY A 50 21.91 -13.64 -16.97
CA GLY A 50 23.28 -14.13 -17.21
C GLY A 50 24.08 -13.41 -18.30
N ASP A 51 23.48 -12.45 -19.00
CA ASP A 51 24.03 -11.85 -20.23
C ASP A 51 24.53 -10.40 -20.04
N GLY A 52 25.14 -10.08 -18.89
CA GLY A 52 25.70 -8.74 -18.63
C GLY A 52 24.66 -7.62 -18.45
N GLN A 53 23.37 -7.95 -18.41
CA GLN A 53 22.31 -6.98 -18.07
C GLN A 53 22.34 -6.66 -16.57
N ARG A 54 22.08 -5.38 -16.25
CA ARG A 54 21.92 -4.92 -14.87
C ARG A 54 20.84 -5.74 -14.15
N PRO A 55 21.08 -6.18 -12.90
CA PRO A 55 20.09 -6.90 -12.12
C PRO A 55 18.78 -6.13 -12.04
N ARG A 56 17.66 -6.81 -12.27
CA ARG A 56 16.34 -6.22 -12.04
C ARG A 56 16.03 -6.31 -10.55
N VAL A 57 15.74 -5.18 -9.92
CA VAL A 57 15.27 -5.10 -8.54
C VAL A 57 13.82 -4.68 -8.53
N VAL A 58 13.02 -5.37 -7.74
CA VAL A 58 11.59 -5.10 -7.54
C VAL A 58 11.34 -4.95 -6.05
N GLN A 59 10.65 -3.89 -5.69
CA GLN A 59 10.18 -3.62 -4.34
C GLN A 59 8.66 -3.63 -4.33
N TYR A 60 8.10 -4.33 -3.35
CA TYR A 60 6.68 -4.34 -3.07
C TYR A 60 6.46 -3.98 -1.59
N SER A 61 5.51 -3.10 -1.32
CA SER A 61 5.04 -2.82 0.03
C SER A 61 3.52 -2.90 0.10
N HIS A 62 3.02 -3.37 1.24
CA HIS A 62 1.61 -3.48 1.51
C HIS A 62 1.35 -3.14 2.97
N SER A 63 0.37 -2.27 3.21
CA SER A 63 -0.16 -2.01 4.55
C SER A 63 -1.67 -2.08 4.49
N SER A 64 -2.28 -2.72 5.48
CA SER A 64 -3.73 -2.76 5.62
C SER A 64 -4.10 -2.49 7.06
N HIS A 65 -5.08 -1.62 7.24
CA HIS A 65 -5.66 -1.30 8.51
C HIS A 65 -7.16 -1.51 8.42
N GLY A 66 -7.75 -2.10 9.44
CA GLY A 66 -9.18 -2.25 9.49
C GLY A 66 -9.70 -2.14 10.91
N MET A 67 -10.96 -1.75 11.03
CA MET A 67 -11.70 -1.75 12.27
C MET A 67 -13.07 -2.35 12.02
N GLN A 68 -13.49 -3.24 12.91
CA GLN A 68 -14.86 -3.73 12.92
C GLN A 68 -15.40 -3.66 14.35
N ARG A 69 -16.40 -2.80 14.54
CA ARG A 69 -17.15 -2.71 15.81
C ARG A 69 -18.35 -3.65 15.78
N PRO A 70 -18.78 -4.20 16.93
CA PRO A 70 -19.99 -5.00 16.99
C PRO A 70 -21.20 -4.23 16.46
N GLY A 71 -21.92 -4.81 15.49
CA GLY A 71 -23.11 -4.19 14.88
C GLY A 71 -22.83 -3.13 13.81
N GLU A 72 -21.57 -2.79 13.54
CA GLU A 72 -21.18 -1.85 12.49
C GLU A 72 -20.51 -2.56 11.30
N ALA A 73 -20.54 -1.90 10.13
CA ALA A 73 -19.81 -2.36 8.95
C ALA A 73 -18.29 -2.24 9.16
N ALA A 74 -17.53 -3.23 8.69
CA ALA A 74 -16.07 -3.17 8.74
C ALA A 74 -15.55 -2.02 7.87
N VAL A 75 -14.62 -1.23 8.40
CA VAL A 75 -13.94 -0.13 7.71
C VAL A 75 -12.50 -0.55 7.46
N ILE A 76 -12.07 -0.63 6.21
CA ILE A 76 -10.74 -1.15 5.85
C ILE A 76 -10.06 -0.21 4.86
N GLU A 77 -8.80 0.12 5.12
CA GLU A 77 -7.90 0.80 4.20
C GLU A 77 -6.69 -0.08 3.89
N THR A 78 -6.37 -0.21 2.60
CA THR A 78 -5.22 -0.96 2.12
C THR A 78 -4.40 -0.10 1.20
N HIS A 79 -3.10 0.05 1.49
CA HIS A 79 -2.13 0.67 0.62
C HIS A 79 -1.21 -0.39 0.03
N ARG A 80 -0.90 -0.25 -1.25
CA ARG A 80 0.02 -1.11 -2.00
C ARG A 80 0.98 -0.22 -2.76
N GLN A 81 2.25 -0.55 -2.74
CA GLN A 81 3.23 0.13 -3.58
C GLN A 81 4.11 -0.91 -4.26
N TYR A 82 4.48 -0.56 -5.47
CA TYR A 82 5.35 -1.34 -6.32
C TYR A 82 6.33 -0.38 -6.97
N ALA A 83 7.61 -0.72 -6.95
CA ALA A 83 8.65 -0.03 -7.69
C ALA A 83 9.58 -1.04 -8.32
N ASP A 84 10.05 -0.76 -9.53
CA ASP A 84 11.09 -1.56 -10.15
C ASP A 84 12.27 -0.71 -10.61
N SER A 85 13.43 -1.36 -10.71
CA SER A 85 14.69 -0.72 -11.12
C SER A 85 14.70 -0.29 -12.60
N ARG A 86 13.59 -0.49 -13.32
CA ARG A 86 13.42 -0.05 -14.71
C ARG A 86 12.64 1.26 -14.79
N GLY A 87 12.24 1.83 -13.65
CA GLY A 87 11.54 3.11 -13.57
C GLY A 87 10.02 3.00 -13.58
N THR A 88 9.46 1.80 -13.42
CA THR A 88 8.00 1.63 -13.27
C THR A 88 7.62 1.72 -11.80
N GLU A 89 6.68 2.60 -11.49
CA GLU A 89 6.13 2.79 -10.15
C GLU A 89 4.61 2.60 -10.19
N LYS A 90 4.06 1.96 -9.15
CA LYS A 90 2.62 1.81 -8.99
C LYS A 90 2.23 1.96 -7.54
N ILE A 91 1.26 2.82 -7.29
CA ILE A 91 0.69 3.09 -5.97
C ILE A 91 -0.80 2.78 -6.04
N GLY A 92 -1.27 1.97 -5.11
CA GLY A 92 -2.66 1.58 -4.96
C GLY A 92 -3.18 1.94 -3.57
N VAL A 93 -4.33 2.61 -3.52
CA VAL A 93 -5.07 2.85 -2.29
C VAL A 93 -6.46 2.26 -2.47
N SER A 94 -6.89 1.39 -1.55
CA SER A 94 -8.22 0.81 -1.53
C SER A 94 -8.87 1.09 -0.20
N ARG A 95 -10.14 1.48 -0.23
CA ARG A 95 -10.93 1.79 0.96
C ARG A 95 -12.27 1.10 0.85
N THR A 96 -12.72 0.45 1.92
CA THR A 96 -14.02 -0.22 1.97
C THR A 96 -14.76 0.06 3.27
N ILE A 97 -16.08 0.17 3.18
CA ILE A 97 -17.02 0.24 4.30
C ILE A 97 -18.07 -0.85 4.02
N GLY A 98 -17.99 -1.97 4.74
CA GLY A 98 -18.84 -3.13 4.47
C GLY A 98 -18.66 -3.65 3.04
N ASN A 99 -19.74 -3.63 2.25
CA ASN A 99 -19.77 -4.09 0.85
C ASN A 99 -19.46 -2.99 -0.18
N ARG A 100 -19.23 -1.76 0.26
CA ARG A 100 -18.95 -0.60 -0.58
C ARG A 100 -17.47 -0.28 -0.58
N GLY A 101 -16.94 0.14 -1.71
CA GLY A 101 -15.52 0.50 -1.77
C GLY A 101 -15.13 1.37 -2.95
N ARG A 102 -13.97 1.98 -2.79
CA ARG A 102 -13.27 2.73 -3.84
C ARG A 102 -11.81 2.33 -3.84
N SER A 103 -11.23 2.16 -5.01
CA SER A 103 -9.79 1.95 -5.15
C SER A 103 -9.21 2.81 -6.26
N ILE A 104 -8.07 3.42 -5.94
CA ILE A 104 -7.32 4.28 -6.83
C ILE A 104 -5.98 3.63 -7.08
N VAL A 105 -5.63 3.48 -8.35
CA VAL A 105 -4.35 2.96 -8.78
C VAL A 105 -3.70 4.01 -9.65
N ALA A 106 -2.55 4.53 -9.21
CA ALA A 106 -1.68 5.39 -10.00
C ALA A 106 -0.47 4.56 -10.44
N GLU A 107 -0.14 4.62 -11.72
CA GLU A 107 0.98 3.93 -12.34
C GLU A 107 1.79 4.97 -13.10
N ARG A 108 3.08 5.06 -12.81
CA ARG A 108 4.04 5.90 -13.53
C ARG A 108 5.00 4.97 -14.26
N SER A 109 5.06 5.13 -15.57
CA SER A 109 5.98 4.40 -16.42
C SER A 109 7.35 5.09 -16.48
N ALA A 110 8.36 4.36 -16.94
CA ALA A 110 9.75 4.84 -17.01
C ALA A 110 9.96 6.05 -17.93
N ASP A 111 9.06 6.25 -18.89
CA ASP A 111 8.99 7.39 -19.79
C ASP A 111 8.36 8.64 -19.14
N GLY A 112 7.95 8.52 -17.87
CA GLY A 112 7.26 9.57 -17.13
C GLY A 112 5.75 9.62 -17.38
N THR A 113 5.20 8.73 -18.21
CA THR A 113 3.76 8.68 -18.45
C THR A 113 3.04 8.21 -17.19
N GLU A 114 2.11 9.03 -16.70
CA GLU A 114 1.26 8.69 -15.56
C GLU A 114 -0.12 8.25 -16.03
N ARG A 115 -0.59 7.13 -15.46
CA ARG A 115 -1.93 6.62 -15.65
C ARG A 115 -2.58 6.44 -14.29
N ARG A 116 -3.77 7.02 -14.12
CA ARG A 116 -4.58 6.87 -12.91
C ARG A 116 -5.89 6.19 -13.27
N VAL A 117 -6.26 5.18 -12.48
CA VAL A 117 -7.53 4.47 -12.58
C VAL A 117 -8.25 4.59 -11.25
N ASP A 118 -9.50 5.00 -11.31
CA ASP A 118 -10.41 5.05 -10.16
C ASP A 118 -11.50 3.99 -10.37
N ASN A 119 -11.64 3.09 -9.39
CA ASN A 119 -12.61 2.00 -9.45
C ASN A 119 -13.57 2.13 -8.28
N LEU A 120 -14.86 2.14 -8.59
CA LEU A 120 -15.95 2.16 -7.61
C LEU A 120 -16.59 0.78 -7.54
N HIS A 121 -16.91 0.32 -6.33
CA HIS A 121 -17.56 -0.96 -6.08
C HIS A 121 -18.78 -0.75 -5.18
N ASN A 122 -19.97 -1.00 -5.73
CA ASN A 122 -21.26 -0.72 -5.07
C ASN A 122 -21.37 0.74 -4.58
N VAL A 123 -20.80 1.68 -5.33
CA VAL A 123 -20.96 3.11 -5.08
C VAL A 123 -21.16 3.83 -6.40
N GLU A 124 -22.10 4.77 -6.42
CA GLU A 124 -22.41 5.58 -7.60
C GLU A 124 -21.45 6.77 -7.74
N SER A 125 -21.00 7.34 -6.61
CA SER A 125 -20.14 8.51 -6.56
C SER A 125 -18.94 8.29 -5.62
N GLY A 126 -17.74 8.50 -6.16
CA GLY A 126 -16.51 8.51 -5.36
C GLY A 126 -16.45 9.67 -4.36
N THR A 127 -17.05 10.82 -4.67
CA THR A 127 -17.08 11.98 -3.78
C THR A 127 -17.95 11.74 -2.54
N GLU A 128 -19.11 11.13 -2.73
CA GLU A 128 -19.99 10.75 -1.62
C GLU A 128 -19.34 9.66 -0.75
N PHE A 129 -18.64 8.71 -1.40
CA PHE A 129 -17.84 7.73 -0.69
C PHE A 129 -16.78 8.41 0.19
N ASP A 130 -16.02 9.37 -0.35
CA ASP A 130 -14.95 10.05 0.38
C ASP A 130 -15.50 10.84 1.59
N ALA A 131 -16.66 11.48 1.44
CA ALA A 131 -17.33 12.18 2.54
C ALA A 131 -17.73 11.21 3.66
N GLN A 132 -18.34 10.07 3.31
CA GLN A 132 -18.68 9.03 4.29
C GLN A 132 -17.44 8.39 4.92
N TRP A 133 -16.41 8.13 4.10
CA TRP A 133 -15.13 7.62 4.57
C TRP A 133 -14.50 8.54 5.62
N GLY A 134 -14.51 9.85 5.40
CA GLY A 134 -14.01 10.83 6.38
C GLY A 134 -14.73 10.74 7.73
N GLY A 135 -16.05 10.54 7.73
CA GLY A 135 -16.82 10.34 8.95
C GLY A 135 -16.52 9.01 9.67
N SER A 136 -16.42 7.91 8.91
CA SER A 136 -16.16 6.57 9.46
C SER A 136 -14.70 6.38 9.93
N ALA A 137 -13.72 6.94 9.20
CA ALA A 137 -12.31 6.87 9.56
C ALA A 137 -11.96 7.73 10.79
N ALA A 138 -12.56 8.92 10.91
CA ALA A 138 -12.43 9.74 12.11
C ALA A 138 -12.98 9.02 13.35
N ALA A 139 -14.14 8.36 13.22
CA ALA A 139 -14.70 7.54 14.28
C ALA A 139 -13.78 6.36 14.66
N ALA A 140 -13.06 5.78 13.70
CA ALA A 140 -12.14 4.66 13.92
C ALA A 140 -10.79 5.05 14.56
N THR A 141 -10.42 6.34 14.60
CA THR A 141 -9.12 6.78 15.15
C THR A 141 -9.20 7.23 16.62
N VAL A 142 -10.41 7.39 17.18
CA VAL A 142 -10.68 8.00 18.51
C VAL A 142 -11.18 6.97 19.54
N SER A 143 -10.95 5.67 19.33
CA SER A 143 -11.40 4.60 20.25
C SER A 143 -10.26 3.82 20.86
#